data_AF-A0A542URV1-F1
#
_entry.id   AF-A0A542URV1-F1
#
_cell.length_a   1.000
_cell.length_b   1.000
_cell.length_c   1.000
_cell.angle_alpha   90.00
_cell.angle_beta   90.00
_cell.angle_gamma   90.00
#
_symmetry.space_group_name_H-M   'P 1'
#
loop_
_entity.id
_entity.type
_entity.pdbx_description
1 polymer ?
#
loop_
_entity_poly.entity_id
_entity_poly.type
_entity_poly.pdbx_seq_one_letter_code
_entity_poly.pdbx_strand_id
1 'polypeptide(L)' 'MSDPTTGYDPQEDPDSDPQMLNPREGAQASAGAAPDADGDPDADPDALNPRADEPTAGG' A
#
# COMPACT_ATOMS: atom_id res chain seq x y z
N MET A 1 19.00 36.54 2.10
CA MET A 1 17.68 36.01 1.70
C MET A 1 17.44 34.77 2.53
N SER A 2 16.57 34.86 3.53
CA SER A 2 16.09 33.65 4.22
C SER A 2 14.96 33.10 3.36
N ASP A 3 15.21 32.04 2.60
CA ASP A 3 14.13 31.22 2.05
C ASP A 3 13.34 30.71 3.25
N PRO A 4 12.06 31.10 3.41
CA PRO A 4 11.31 30.63 4.54
C PRO A 4 11.13 29.13 4.34
N THR A 5 11.56 28.38 5.35
CA THR A 5 11.07 27.04 5.64
C THR A 5 9.58 27.11 5.99
N THR A 6 8.75 27.69 5.11
CA THR A 6 7.31 27.54 5.18
C THR A 6 7.10 26.07 4.89
N GLY A 7 7.06 25.28 5.96
CA GLY A 7 6.77 23.87 5.89
C GLY A 7 5.45 23.69 5.15
N TYR A 8 5.33 22.58 4.46
CA TYR A 8 4.10 22.18 3.82
C TYR A 8 2.94 22.23 4.84
N ASP A 9 1.89 23.00 4.53
CA ASP A 9 0.66 23.05 5.31
C ASP A 9 -0.42 22.21 4.58
N PRO A 10 -0.80 21.04 5.12
CA PRO A 10 -1.84 20.21 4.54
C PRO A 10 -3.21 20.91 4.50
N GLN A 11 -3.44 21.95 5.31
CA GLN A 11 -4.71 22.69 5.31
C GLN A 11 -4.82 23.65 4.13
N GLU A 12 -3.68 24.05 3.55
CA GLU A 12 -3.63 24.90 2.36
C GLU A 12 -3.42 24.09 1.06
N ASP A 13 -3.17 22.78 1.16
CA ASP A 13 -3.07 21.91 -0.01
C ASP A 13 -4.44 21.32 -0.41
N PRO A 14 -5.00 21.68 -1.57
CA PRO A 14 -6.24 21.07 -2.07
C PRO A 14 -6.12 19.56 -2.29
N ASP A 15 -4.92 19.02 -2.53
CA ASP A 15 -4.70 17.57 -2.67
C ASP A 15 -4.76 16.84 -1.31
N SER A 16 -4.79 17.57 -0.20
CA SER A 16 -5.05 17.00 1.14
C SER A 16 -6.54 16.95 1.50
N ASP A 17 -7.43 17.60 0.75
CA ASP A 17 -8.89 17.54 0.96
C ASP A 17 -9.53 16.41 0.13
N PRO A 18 -10.08 15.35 0.76
CA PRO A 18 -10.70 14.24 0.06
C PRO A 18 -11.87 14.63 -0.86
N GLN A 19 -12.57 15.73 -0.56
CA GLN A 19 -13.67 16.23 -1.40
C GLN A 19 -13.15 16.88 -2.69
N MET A 20 -11.91 17.34 -2.69
CA MET A 20 -11.24 17.99 -3.82
C MET A 20 -10.48 17.00 -4.71
N LEU A 21 -10.24 15.79 -4.22
CA LEU A 21 -9.49 14.74 -4.92
C LEU A 21 -10.16 14.18 -6.19
N ASN A 22 -11.40 14.59 -6.51
CA ASN A 22 -12.17 14.15 -7.69
C ASN A 22 -11.94 12.66 -8.01
N PRO A 23 -12.21 11.75 -7.04
CA PRO A 23 -11.88 10.35 -7.21
C PRO A 23 -12.60 9.80 -8.45
N ARG A 24 -11.95 8.87 -9.15
CA ARG A 24 -12.64 8.12 -10.20
C ARG A 24 -13.81 7.38 -9.53
N GLU A 25 -14.99 7.46 -10.13
CA GLU A 25 -16.18 6.75 -9.66
C GLU A 25 -16.42 5.48 -10.52
N GLY A 26 -17.20 4.53 -10.00
CA GLY A 26 -17.62 3.33 -10.73
C GLY A 26 -16.70 2.12 -10.59
N ALA A 27 -17.00 1.06 -11.34
CA ALA A 27 -16.38 -0.27 -11.19
C ALA A 27 -14.85 -0.30 -11.36
N GLN A 28 -14.29 0.69 -12.07
CA GLN A 28 -12.85 0.84 -12.27
C GLN A 28 -12.14 1.41 -11.03
N ALA A 29 -12.85 2.13 -10.17
CA ALA A 29 -12.33 2.67 -8.92
C ALA A 29 -12.35 1.65 -7.78
N SER A 30 -13.23 0.66 -7.87
CA SER A 30 -13.33 -0.48 -6.95
C SER A 30 -12.31 -1.59 -7.25
N ALA A 31 -11.12 -1.24 -7.76
CA ALA A 31 -10.07 -2.21 -8.07
C ALA A 31 -9.48 -2.95 -6.84
N GLY A 32 -10.01 -2.70 -5.64
CA GLY A 32 -9.77 -3.47 -4.41
C GLY A 32 -10.97 -4.30 -3.93
N ALA A 33 -12.06 -4.37 -4.70
CA ALA A 33 -13.21 -5.24 -4.45
C ALA A 33 -13.34 -6.33 -5.52
N ALA A 34 -12.26 -6.62 -6.26
CA ALA A 34 -12.09 -8.00 -6.67
C ALA A 34 -11.86 -8.77 -5.36
N PRO A 35 -12.70 -9.74 -4.97
CA PRO A 35 -12.11 -10.86 -4.28
C PRO A 35 -11.02 -11.32 -5.24
N ASP A 36 -9.76 -11.35 -4.79
CA ASP A 36 -8.84 -12.30 -5.39
C ASP A 36 -9.64 -13.62 -5.38
N ALA A 37 -10.15 -14.01 -6.55
CA ALA A 37 -11.00 -15.20 -6.67
C ALA A 37 -10.22 -16.44 -6.21
N ASP A 38 -8.90 -16.27 -6.13
CA ASP A 38 -7.89 -17.09 -5.51
C ASP A 38 -7.19 -16.19 -4.48
N GLY A 39 -7.61 -16.23 -3.20
CA GLY A 39 -7.02 -15.43 -2.12
C GLY A 39 -5.49 -15.50 -2.08
N ASP A 40 -4.85 -14.56 -1.37
CA ASP A 40 -3.38 -14.50 -1.25
C ASP A 40 -2.78 -15.90 -1.03
N PRO A 41 -2.06 -16.47 -2.01
CA PRO A 41 -1.54 -17.82 -1.91
C PRO A 41 -0.50 -17.94 -0.79
N ASP A 42 0.08 -16.83 -0.32
CA ASP A 42 0.98 -16.80 0.83
C ASP A 42 0.24 -16.73 2.18
N ALA A 43 -1.10 -16.58 2.17
CA ALA A 43 -1.92 -16.63 3.37
C ALA A 43 -2.24 -18.07 3.84
N ASP A 44 -2.08 -19.06 2.96
CA ASP A 44 -2.18 -20.47 3.33
C ASP A 44 -0.81 -20.97 3.85
N PRO A 45 -0.67 -21.27 5.15
CA PRO A 45 0.59 -21.76 5.71
C PRO A 45 1.05 -23.09 5.09
N ASP A 46 0.12 -23.89 4.54
CA ASP A 46 0.43 -25.15 3.87
C ASP A 46 0.90 -24.95 2.41
N ALA A 47 0.66 -23.76 1.84
CA ALA A 47 1.16 -23.37 0.52
C ALA A 47 2.57 -22.72 0.57
N LEU A 48 3.08 -22.41 1.76
CA LEU A 48 4.42 -21.86 1.91
C LEU A 48 5.48 -22.92 1.59
N ASN A 49 6.45 -22.55 0.76
CA ASN A 49 7.66 -23.36 0.59
C ASN A 49 8.31 -23.57 1.98
N PRO A 50 8.76 -24.79 2.31
CA PRO A 50 9.40 -25.06 3.58
C PRO A 50 10.56 -24.09 3.77
N ARG A 51 10.46 -23.20 4.75
CA ARG A 51 11.60 -22.47 5.27
C ARG A 51 12.34 -23.48 6.13
N ALA A 52 13.11 -24.36 5.50
CA ALA A 52 14.14 -25.06 6.25
C ALA A 52 14.96 -23.95 6.92
N ASP A 53 15.07 -24.00 8.25
CA ASP A 53 16.09 -23.22 8.93
C ASP A 53 17.38 -23.54 8.20
N GLU A 54 17.90 -22.56 7.45
CA GLU A 54 19.18 -22.68 6.77
C GLU A 54 20.13 -23.30 7.79
N PRO A 55 20.76 -24.46 7.51
CA PRO A 55 21.81 -24.90 8.38
C PRO A 55 22.84 -23.77 8.33
N THR A 56 23.04 -23.09 9.45
CA THR A 56 24.19 -22.23 9.66
C THR A 56 25.41 -23.13 9.46
N ALA A 57 25.86 -23.25 8.22
CA ALA A 57 27.12 -23.86 7.84
C ALA A 57 28.19 -22.80 8.06
N GLY A 58 28.39 -22.45 9.32
CA GLY A 58 29.51 -21.67 9.82
C GLY A 58 30.28 -22.51 10.81
N GLY A 59 31.25 -23.27 10.32
CA GLY A 59 32.20 -24.07 11.10
C GLY A 59 33.42 -24.41 10.26
#